data_AF-A0A4R3YGS0-F1
#
_entry.id   AF-A0A4R3YGS0-F1
#
_cell.length_a   1.000
_cell.length_b   1.000
_cell.length_c   1.000
_cell.angle_alpha   90.00
_cell.angle_beta   90.00
_cell.angle_gamma   90.00
#
_symmetry.space_group_name_H-M   'P 1'
#
loop_
_entity.id
_entity.type
_entity.pdbx_description
1 polymer ?
#
loop_
_entity_poly.entity_id
_entity_poly.type
_entity_poly.pdbx_seq_one_letter_code
_entity_poly.pdbx_strand_id
1 'polypeptide(L)'
;MFLLIFSLAGCGSKDTEKDNDTISTQNMNLICEETVSPNKEYVTVDEDIVNFTVEIYQNKNNKILVNSKSNSEFFKPLQYELEYDKEITKSDIDIEWTTAMGNPNPTKDDQLGIAYVSISEDGKVFSKRKISFANKAIEIIEDTLNKK
;
A
#
# COMPACT_ATOMS: atom_id res chain seq x y z
N MET A 1 -42.07 42.09 24.73
CA MET A 1 -40.73 42.24 25.32
C MET A 1 -40.43 41.00 26.12
N PHE A 2 -39.70 40.05 25.50
CA PHE A 2 -38.95 38.92 26.05
C PHE A 2 -38.81 37.94 24.88
N LEU A 3 -37.62 37.85 24.28
CA LEU A 3 -37.21 36.70 23.47
C LEU A 3 -35.70 36.74 23.22
N LEU A 4 -35.01 36.09 24.16
CA LEU A 4 -33.92 35.12 23.97
C LEU A 4 -32.80 35.48 22.98
N ILE A 5 -31.75 36.04 23.57
CA ILE A 5 -30.37 36.03 23.08
C ILE A 5 -29.82 34.60 23.09
N PHE A 6 -29.64 34.00 21.91
CA PHE A 6 -28.87 32.77 21.76
C PHE A 6 -27.39 33.11 21.66
N SER A 7 -26.68 32.98 22.79
CA SER A 7 -25.22 32.94 22.80
C SER A 7 -24.76 31.61 22.20
N LEU A 8 -24.36 31.63 20.93
CA LEU A 8 -23.58 30.53 20.36
C LEU A 8 -22.16 30.61 20.92
N ALA A 9 -21.97 30.07 22.12
CA ALA A 9 -20.67 29.55 22.53
C ALA A 9 -20.42 28.25 21.76
N GLY A 10 -20.07 28.39 20.48
CA GLY A 10 -19.56 27.28 19.69
C GLY A 10 -18.16 26.95 20.16
N CYS A 11 -18.02 25.82 20.86
CA CYS A 11 -16.73 25.21 21.15
C CYS A 11 -15.91 25.17 19.87
N GLY A 12 -14.67 25.67 19.94
CA GLY A 12 -13.71 25.50 18.88
C GLY A 12 -13.44 24.02 18.68
N SER A 13 -14.04 23.43 17.65
CA SER A 13 -13.50 22.22 17.04
C SER A 13 -12.18 22.63 16.42
N LYS A 14 -11.09 22.37 17.14
CA LYS A 14 -9.82 22.12 16.48
C LYS A 14 -10.00 20.80 15.75
N ASP A 15 -10.59 20.85 14.58
CA ASP A 15 -10.47 19.79 13.58
C ASP A 15 -9.00 19.78 13.17
N THR A 16 -8.21 19.13 14.01
CA THR A 16 -6.85 18.75 13.67
C THR A 16 -7.02 17.42 12.97
N GLU A 17 -7.43 17.46 11.70
CA GLU A 17 -7.20 16.34 10.78
C GLU A 17 -5.69 16.19 10.64
N LYS A 18 -5.07 15.47 11.57
CA LYS A 18 -3.78 14.83 11.35
C LYS A 18 -4.09 13.46 10.77
N ASP A 19 -4.16 13.38 9.46
CA ASP A 19 -4.20 12.08 8.79
C ASP A 19 -3.14 12.04 7.68
N ASN A 20 -1.88 12.10 8.12
CA ASN A 20 -0.70 11.83 7.31
C ASN A 20 0.15 10.76 8.01
N ASP A 21 -0.45 9.63 8.39
CA ASP A 21 0.24 8.51 9.06
C ASP A 21 1.05 7.64 8.06
N THR A 22 1.55 8.27 6.99
CA THR A 22 2.43 7.62 6.00
C THR A 22 3.87 7.74 6.48
N ILE A 23 4.50 6.60 6.70
CA ILE A 23 5.90 6.47 7.07
C ILE A 23 6.76 7.05 5.95
N SER A 24 7.68 7.93 6.34
CA SER A 24 8.62 8.55 5.43
C SER A 24 9.70 7.56 4.99
N THR A 25 9.97 7.53 3.69
CA THR A 25 11.08 6.75 3.10
C THR A 25 12.43 7.48 3.19
N GLN A 26 12.49 8.63 3.88
CA GLN A 26 13.73 9.36 4.11
C GLN A 26 14.74 8.48 4.86
N ASN A 27 15.92 8.28 4.26
CA ASN A 27 17.00 7.39 4.75
C ASN A 27 16.74 5.88 4.58
N MET A 28 15.81 5.50 3.69
CA MET A 28 15.66 4.12 3.24
C MET A 28 16.16 3.96 1.80
N ASN A 29 16.67 2.78 1.46
CA ASN A 29 17.07 2.42 0.11
C ASN A 29 15.92 1.68 -0.58
N LEU A 30 15.56 2.08 -1.80
CA LEU A 30 14.61 1.34 -2.63
C LEU A 30 15.27 0.05 -3.12
N ILE A 31 14.64 -1.09 -2.85
CA ILE A 31 15.11 -2.42 -3.26
C ILE A 31 14.38 -2.91 -4.51
N CYS A 32 13.05 -2.72 -4.54
CA CYS A 32 12.19 -3.14 -5.62
C CYS A 32 11.02 -2.17 -5.80
N GLU A 33 10.65 -1.91 -7.06
CA GLU A 33 9.45 -1.19 -7.44
C GLU A 33 8.80 -1.92 -8.61
N GLU A 34 7.50 -2.18 -8.51
CA GLU A 34 6.69 -2.69 -9.61
C GLU A 34 5.40 -1.88 -9.77
N THR A 35 5.08 -1.55 -11.01
CA THR A 35 3.88 -0.80 -11.37
C THR A 35 3.09 -1.56 -12.43
N VAL A 36 1.79 -1.70 -12.21
CA VAL A 36 0.81 -2.22 -13.18
C VAL A 36 -0.30 -1.21 -13.40
N SER A 37 -1.02 -1.34 -14.51
CA SER A 37 -2.24 -0.56 -14.76
C SER A 37 -3.42 -1.50 -14.97
N PRO A 38 -4.51 -1.36 -14.19
CA PRO A 38 -5.70 -2.19 -14.37
C PRO A 38 -6.51 -1.81 -15.61
N ASN A 39 -6.38 -0.57 -16.10
CA ASN A 39 -7.29 -0.01 -17.10
C ASN A 39 -6.62 0.53 -18.37
N LYS A 40 -5.29 0.51 -18.49
CA LYS A 40 -4.55 1.07 -19.63
C LYS A 40 -5.06 0.62 -21.00
N GLU A 41 -5.47 -0.65 -21.13
CA GLU A 41 -5.99 -1.19 -22.39
C GLU A 41 -7.43 -0.77 -22.72
N TYR A 42 -8.14 -0.15 -21.76
CA TYR A 42 -9.57 0.14 -21.85
C TYR A 42 -9.89 1.64 -21.84
N VAL A 43 -8.88 2.50 -21.70
CA VAL A 43 -9.02 3.96 -21.74
C VAL A 43 -8.34 4.50 -22.99
N THR A 44 -8.88 5.59 -23.54
CA THR A 44 -8.33 6.26 -24.73
C THR A 44 -7.60 7.56 -24.42
N VAL A 45 -7.65 7.99 -23.16
CA VAL A 45 -7.09 9.24 -22.64
C VAL A 45 -6.04 8.85 -21.61
N ASP A 46 -4.81 9.31 -21.78
CA ASP A 46 -3.68 8.89 -20.93
C ASP A 46 -3.87 9.35 -19.47
N GLU A 47 -4.54 10.48 -19.26
CA GLU A 47 -4.88 11.00 -17.93
C GLU A 47 -5.83 10.09 -17.15
N ASP A 48 -6.63 9.26 -17.84
CA ASP A 48 -7.55 8.30 -17.22
C ASP A 48 -6.85 6.98 -16.84
N ILE A 49 -5.58 6.79 -17.20
CA ILE A 49 -4.81 5.60 -16.85
C ILE A 49 -4.55 5.60 -15.34
N VAL A 50 -5.06 4.57 -14.67
CA VAL A 50 -4.75 4.29 -13.27
C VAL A 50 -3.50 3.42 -13.21
N ASN A 51 -2.62 3.69 -12.25
CA ASN A 51 -1.46 2.87 -11.94
C ASN A 51 -1.54 2.42 -10.48
N PHE A 52 -1.18 1.17 -10.25
CA PHE A 52 -0.92 0.59 -8.94
C PHE A 52 0.55 0.28 -8.84
N THR A 53 1.19 0.77 -7.79
CA THR A 53 2.62 0.56 -7.57
C THR A 53 2.85 -0.03 -6.20
N VAL A 54 3.73 -1.02 -6.12
CA VAL A 54 4.30 -1.53 -4.87
C VAL A 54 5.78 -1.21 -4.86
N GLU A 55 6.25 -0.63 -3.76
CA GLU A 55 7.65 -0.29 -3.49
C GLU A 55 8.10 -0.98 -2.22
N ILE A 56 9.31 -1.54 -2.22
CA ILE A 56 9.92 -2.16 -1.07
C ILE A 56 11.22 -1.43 -0.77
N TYR A 57 11.33 -0.90 0.43
CA TYR A 57 12.49 -0.19 0.94
C TYR A 57 13.11 -0.94 2.10
N GLN A 58 14.41 -0.74 2.29
CA GLN A 58 15.10 -1.19 3.49
C GLN A 58 15.99 -0.07 4.03
N ASN A 59 15.97 0.17 5.35
CA ASN A 59 16.85 1.14 5.98
C ASN A 59 18.16 0.49 6.46
N LYS A 60 19.11 1.32 6.92
CA LYS A 60 20.40 0.87 7.46
C LYS A 60 20.34 -0.04 8.70
N ASN A 61 19.18 -0.15 9.34
CA ASN A 61 18.94 -1.05 10.48
C ASN A 61 18.22 -2.33 10.03
N ASN A 62 18.20 -2.62 8.72
CA ASN A 62 17.56 -3.77 8.08
C ASN A 62 16.03 -3.86 8.20
N LYS A 63 15.39 -2.83 8.78
CA LYS A 63 13.93 -2.71 8.79
C LYS A 63 13.43 -2.49 7.37
N ILE A 64 12.44 -3.29 6.98
CA ILE A 64 11.81 -3.27 5.66
C ILE A 64 10.52 -2.46 5.76
N LEU A 65 10.27 -1.60 4.78
CA LEU A 65 9.00 -0.92 4.57
C LEU A 65 8.45 -1.36 3.21
N VAL A 66 7.23 -1.89 3.19
CA VAL A 66 6.49 -2.11 1.96
C VAL A 66 5.45 -1.01 1.86
N ASN A 67 5.50 -0.27 0.75
CA ASN A 67 4.62 0.82 0.42
C ASN A 67 3.81 0.47 -0.83
N SER A 68 2.53 0.81 -0.84
CA SER A 68 1.68 0.70 -2.02
C SER A 68 1.02 2.03 -2.30
N LYS A 69 1.04 2.46 -3.56
CA LYS A 69 0.52 3.75 -4.01
C LYS A 69 -0.29 3.60 -5.29
N SER A 70 -1.18 4.56 -5.53
CA SER A 70 -1.85 4.73 -6.81
C SER A 70 -1.92 6.21 -7.16
N ASN A 71 -1.97 6.52 -8.45
CA ASN A 71 -2.26 7.87 -8.94
C ASN A 71 -3.76 8.23 -8.85
N SER A 72 -4.62 7.31 -8.41
CA SER A 72 -6.03 7.61 -8.15
C SER A 72 -6.19 8.46 -6.89
N GLU A 73 -6.92 9.57 -6.98
CA GLU A 73 -7.24 10.46 -5.85
C GLU A 73 -7.99 9.74 -4.71
N PHE A 74 -8.68 8.64 -5.03
CA PHE A 74 -9.44 7.86 -4.05
C PHE A 74 -8.57 6.88 -3.25
N PHE A 75 -7.30 6.71 -3.60
CA PHE A 75 -6.40 5.75 -2.96
C PHE A 75 -5.42 6.46 -2.03
N LYS A 76 -5.53 6.20 -0.73
CA LYS A 76 -4.49 6.57 0.24
C LYS A 76 -3.42 5.46 0.23
N PRO A 77 -2.11 5.80 0.28
CA PRO A 77 -1.07 4.78 0.36
C PRO A 77 -1.28 3.81 1.52
N LEU A 78 -1.01 2.53 1.30
CA LEU A 78 -1.00 1.52 2.36
C LEU A 78 0.42 1.07 2.60
N GLN A 79 0.78 0.93 3.87
CA GLN A 79 2.13 0.59 4.28
C GLN A 79 2.14 -0.46 5.38
N TYR A 80 3.20 -1.25 5.41
CA TYR A 80 3.55 -2.07 6.57
C TYR A 80 5.05 -2.19 6.71
N GLU A 81 5.49 -2.39 7.95
CA GLU A 81 6.90 -2.56 8.28
C GLU A 81 7.18 -3.98 8.74
N LEU A 82 8.41 -4.45 8.49
CA LEU A 82 8.94 -5.69 9.02
C LEU A 82 10.27 -5.41 9.71
N GLU A 83 10.37 -5.87 10.96
CA GLU A 83 11.64 -5.92 11.66
C GLU A 83 12.41 -7.14 11.16
N TYR A 84 13.52 -6.90 10.45
CA TYR A 84 14.38 -7.94 9.92
C TYR A 84 15.84 -7.59 10.24
N ASP A 85 16.70 -8.60 10.32
CA ASP A 85 18.08 -8.45 10.82
C ASP A 85 19.14 -8.54 9.73
N LYS A 86 18.76 -8.85 8.48
CA LYS A 86 19.67 -8.98 7.34
C LYS A 86 19.28 -8.05 6.19
N GLU A 87 20.25 -7.71 5.37
CA GLU A 87 19.98 -7.00 4.12
C GLU A 87 19.18 -7.91 3.16
N ILE A 88 18.21 -7.34 2.45
CA ILE A 88 17.49 -8.02 1.37
C ILE A 88 17.88 -7.41 0.02
N THR A 89 17.72 -8.20 -1.01
CA THR A 89 17.96 -7.83 -2.40
C THR A 89 16.70 -8.03 -3.23
N LYS A 90 16.73 -7.58 -4.49
CA LYS A 90 15.58 -7.77 -5.39
C LYS A 90 15.24 -9.25 -5.62
N SER A 91 16.20 -10.17 -5.57
CA SER A 91 15.92 -11.61 -5.75
C SER A 91 15.18 -12.25 -4.57
N ASP A 92 15.13 -11.57 -3.43
CA ASP A 92 14.42 -12.03 -2.24
C ASP A 92 12.93 -11.63 -2.26
N ILE A 93 12.54 -10.81 -3.24
CA ILE A 93 11.19 -10.22 -3.36
C ILE A 93 10.49 -10.81 -4.59
N ASP A 94 9.25 -11.24 -4.38
CA ASP A 94 8.32 -11.61 -5.44
C ASP A 94 7.01 -10.81 -5.27
N ILE A 95 6.54 -10.22 -6.37
CA ILE A 95 5.29 -9.45 -6.40
C ILE A 95 4.40 -10.07 -7.47
N GLU A 96 3.40 -10.83 -7.03
CA GLU A 96 2.44 -11.45 -7.93
C GLU A 96 1.18 -10.57 -8.04
N TRP A 97 0.90 -10.09 -9.24
CA TRP A 97 -0.30 -9.31 -9.52
C TRP A 97 -1.43 -10.20 -10.03
N THR A 98 -2.61 -10.03 -9.43
CA THR A 98 -3.81 -10.77 -9.83
C THR A 98 -5.03 -9.85 -9.86
N THR A 99 -6.07 -10.33 -10.53
CA THR A 99 -7.40 -9.76 -10.46
C THR A 99 -8.07 -10.04 -9.12
N ALA A 100 -9.22 -9.42 -8.86
CA ALA A 100 -10.00 -9.70 -7.65
C ALA A 100 -10.42 -11.18 -7.55
N MET A 101 -10.60 -11.87 -8.69
CA MET A 101 -10.90 -13.30 -8.76
C MET A 101 -9.67 -14.20 -8.72
N GLY A 102 -8.46 -13.65 -8.60
CA GLY A 102 -7.21 -14.40 -8.50
C GLY A 102 -6.62 -14.83 -9.85
N ASN A 103 -7.06 -14.23 -10.96
CA ASN A 103 -6.49 -14.53 -12.27
C ASN A 103 -5.22 -13.69 -12.51
N PRO A 104 -4.16 -14.25 -13.12
CA PRO A 104 -2.98 -13.46 -13.50
C PRO A 104 -3.20 -12.66 -14.79
N ASN A 105 -4.15 -13.10 -15.64
CA ASN A 105 -4.48 -12.45 -16.90
C ASN A 105 -5.78 -11.65 -16.73
N PRO A 106 -5.74 -10.30 -16.73
CA PRO A 106 -6.93 -9.50 -16.55
C PRO A 106 -7.82 -9.50 -17.80
N THR A 107 -9.10 -9.22 -17.58
CA THR A 107 -10.06 -8.89 -18.64
C THR A 107 -10.73 -7.56 -18.33
N LYS A 108 -11.57 -7.06 -19.23
CA LYS A 108 -12.32 -5.83 -18.99
C LYS A 108 -13.22 -5.91 -17.74
N ASP A 109 -13.80 -7.08 -17.50
CA ASP A 109 -14.73 -7.31 -16.37
C ASP A 109 -14.02 -7.85 -15.11
N ASP A 110 -12.74 -8.20 -15.22
CA ASP A 110 -11.90 -8.72 -14.14
C ASP A 110 -10.49 -8.13 -14.26
N GLN A 111 -10.35 -6.89 -13.82
CA GLN A 111 -9.09 -6.14 -13.91
C GLN A 111 -8.16 -6.48 -12.75
N LEU A 112 -6.86 -6.20 -12.92
CA LEU A 112 -5.88 -6.31 -11.84
C LEU A 112 -6.30 -5.44 -10.65
N GLY A 113 -6.05 -5.92 -9.43
CA GLY A 113 -6.39 -5.16 -8.23
C GLY A 113 -5.81 -5.71 -6.94
N ILE A 114 -5.06 -6.81 -7.03
CA ILE A 114 -4.45 -7.48 -5.89
C ILE A 114 -2.96 -7.67 -6.20
N ALA A 115 -2.11 -7.31 -5.24
CA ALA A 115 -0.70 -7.69 -5.22
C ALA A 115 -0.44 -8.64 -4.05
N TYR A 116 0.21 -9.76 -4.31
CA TYR A 116 0.79 -10.63 -3.28
C TYR A 116 2.28 -10.32 -3.20
N VAL A 117 2.70 -9.73 -2.09
CA VAL A 117 4.11 -9.42 -1.85
C VAL A 117 4.69 -10.50 -0.95
N SER A 118 5.64 -11.25 -1.49
CA SER A 118 6.38 -12.29 -0.77
C SER A 118 7.83 -11.86 -0.60
N ILE A 119 8.37 -12.03 0.61
CA ILE A 119 9.78 -11.79 0.93
C ILE A 119 10.34 -13.08 1.52
N SER A 120 11.49 -13.50 1.00
CA SER A 120 12.08 -14.82 1.27
C SER A 120 13.53 -14.73 1.69
N GLU A 121 13.99 -15.75 2.41
CA GLU A 121 15.41 -16.02 2.66
C GLU A 121 15.71 -17.46 2.23
N ASP A 122 16.75 -17.64 1.40
CA ASP A 122 17.16 -18.96 0.89
C ASP A 122 15.99 -19.76 0.29
N GLY A 123 15.09 -19.07 -0.43
CA GLY A 123 13.90 -19.65 -1.05
C GLY A 123 12.75 -19.99 -0.10
N LYS A 124 12.84 -19.64 1.18
CA LYS A 124 11.76 -19.79 2.15
C LYS A 124 11.11 -18.44 2.43
N VAL A 125 9.81 -18.36 2.16
CA VAL A 125 9.02 -17.17 2.45
C VAL A 125 8.95 -16.97 3.96
N PHE A 126 9.29 -15.77 4.44
CA PHE A 126 9.12 -15.39 5.85
C PHE A 126 8.03 -14.34 6.04
N SER A 127 7.65 -13.64 4.96
CA SER A 127 6.54 -12.70 4.93
C SER A 127 5.79 -12.81 3.62
N LYS A 128 4.48 -13.06 3.68
CA LYS A 128 3.57 -12.94 2.55
C LYS A 128 2.36 -12.12 2.95
N ARG A 129 2.10 -11.03 2.22
CA ARG A 129 0.95 -10.15 2.43
C ARG A 129 0.23 -9.89 1.14
N LYS A 130 -1.09 -9.85 1.22
CA LYS A 130 -1.98 -9.48 0.13
C LYS A 130 -2.37 -8.02 0.29
N ILE A 131 -2.15 -7.22 -0.75
CA ILE A 131 -2.53 -5.82 -0.83
C ILE A 131 -3.69 -5.72 -1.82
N SER A 132 -4.86 -5.30 -1.36
CA SER A 132 -6.01 -5.05 -2.23
C SER A 132 -6.13 -3.56 -2.50
N PHE A 133 -5.93 -3.15 -3.75
CA PHE A 133 -6.06 -1.75 -4.16
C PHE A 133 -7.53 -1.30 -4.21
N ALA A 134 -8.44 -2.23 -4.55
CA ALA A 134 -9.88 -1.97 -4.54
C ALA A 134 -10.44 -1.84 -3.10
N ASN A 135 -10.09 -2.78 -2.21
CA ASN A 135 -10.59 -2.77 -0.83
C ASN A 135 -9.76 -1.91 0.11
N LYS A 136 -8.63 -1.37 -0.35
CA LYS A 136 -7.70 -0.51 0.40
C LYS A 136 -7.25 -1.16 1.71
N ALA A 137 -6.87 -2.45 1.63
CA ALA A 137 -6.55 -3.26 2.80
C ALA A 137 -5.30 -4.13 2.56
N ILE A 138 -4.57 -4.38 3.64
CA ILE A 138 -3.47 -5.33 3.70
C ILE A 138 -3.90 -6.52 4.56
N GLU A 139 -3.74 -7.73 4.04
CA GLU A 139 -4.00 -8.98 4.72
C GLU A 139 -2.69 -9.76 4.90
N ILE A 140 -2.44 -10.26 6.12
CA ILE A 140 -1.28 -11.09 6.42
C ILE A 140 -1.63 -12.54 6.07
N ILE A 141 -0.87 -13.14 5.16
CA ILE A 141 -1.02 -14.55 4.77
C ILE A 141 0.02 -15.39 5.50
N GLU A 142 1.26 -14.92 5.54
CA GLU A 142 2.37 -15.57 6.23
C GLU A 142 3.24 -14.53 6.92
N ASP A 143 3.62 -14.80 8.15
CA ASP A 143 4.52 -13.98 8.95
C ASP A 143 5.24 -14.89 9.94
N THR A 144 6.45 -15.31 9.57
CA THR A 144 7.29 -16.20 10.38
C THR A 144 8.30 -15.42 11.22
N LEU A 145 8.30 -14.08 11.12
CA LEU A 145 9.14 -13.24 11.96
C LEU A 145 8.57 -13.28 13.37
N ASN A 146 9.40 -13.67 14.33
CA ASN A 146 8.99 -13.75 15.73
C ASN A 146 8.58 -12.34 16.21
N LYS A 147 7.28 -12.16 16.46
CA LYS A 147 6.77 -10.98 17.17
C LYS A 147 7.29 -11.08 18.61
N LYS A 148 8.36 -10.34 18.93
CA LYS A 148 8.85 -10.19 20.30
C LYS A 148 7.86 -9.42 21.15
#